data_AF-A0A316LXX3-F1
#
_entry.id   AF-A0A316LXX3-F1
#
_cell.length_a   1.000
_cell.length_b   1.000
_cell.length_c   1.000
_cell.angle_alpha   90.00
_cell.angle_beta   90.00
_cell.angle_gamma   90.00
#
_symmetry.space_group_name_H-M   'P 1'
#
loop_
_entity.id
_entity.type
_entity.pdbx_description
1 polymer ?
#
loop_
_entity_poly.entity_id
_entity_poly.type
_entity_poly.pdbx_seq_one_letter_code
_entity_poly.pdbx_strand_id
1 'polypeptide(L)'
;RHNEQSLRVADKLENLNLTVEVRDGMLNHSGDGRASTLEGQLIKFADRIAYINHDIDDAIRAGILQAGDLPRELTAILGDTHSQRISTMVNAVIAYGTDGDIGMTEPHWEATMALRKFMFENVYFNSAAKSEDSKVADMIEHIYEYFLKQPEKLPPEYRANIDADGVERSICDYIACMTDRYALALFEELFVPKT
;
A
#
# COMPACT_ATOMS: atom_id res chain seq x y z
N ARG A 1 -5.44 -2.03 -9.95
CA ARG A 1 -4.80 -1.25 -8.87
C ARG A 1 -5.02 -1.97 -7.54
N HIS A 2 -4.27 -1.66 -6.48
CA HIS A 2 -4.37 -2.42 -5.21
C HIS A 2 -5.75 -2.31 -4.56
N ASN A 3 -6.32 -1.12 -4.50
CA ASN A 3 -7.64 -0.85 -3.91
C ASN A 3 -8.77 -1.60 -4.64
N GLU A 4 -8.71 -1.66 -5.97
CA GLU A 4 -9.65 -2.45 -6.79
C GLU A 4 -9.48 -3.95 -6.54
N GLN A 5 -8.24 -4.41 -6.38
CA GLN A 5 -7.96 -5.82 -6.07
C GLN A 5 -8.45 -6.20 -4.68
N SER A 6 -8.26 -5.33 -3.67
CA SER A 6 -8.78 -5.52 -2.32
C SER A 6 -10.30 -5.66 -2.31
N LEU A 7 -11.00 -4.82 -3.08
CA LEU A 7 -12.46 -4.93 -3.23
C LEU A 7 -12.85 -6.25 -3.91
N ARG A 8 -12.13 -6.66 -4.96
CA ARG A 8 -12.36 -7.93 -5.66
C ARG A 8 -12.14 -9.15 -4.76
N VAL A 9 -11.12 -9.12 -3.91
CA VAL A 9 -10.88 -10.16 -2.90
C VAL A 9 -12.10 -10.28 -1.99
N ALA A 10 -12.54 -9.16 -1.40
CA ALA A 10 -13.67 -9.14 -0.48
C ALA A 10 -15.00 -9.57 -1.13
N ASP A 11 -15.26 -9.11 -2.36
CA ASP A 11 -16.55 -9.29 -3.03
C ASP A 11 -16.69 -10.65 -3.72
N LYS A 12 -15.60 -11.17 -4.27
CA LYS A 12 -15.64 -12.32 -5.18
C LYS A 12 -14.78 -13.49 -4.73
N LEU A 13 -13.51 -13.25 -4.41
CA LEU A 13 -12.57 -14.35 -4.14
C LEU A 13 -12.87 -15.01 -2.79
N GLU A 14 -13.13 -14.20 -1.77
CA GLU A 14 -13.43 -14.67 -0.41
C GLU A 14 -14.92 -14.52 -0.05
N ASN A 15 -15.67 -13.69 -0.80
CA ASN A 15 -17.09 -13.41 -0.58
C ASN A 15 -17.43 -13.10 0.90
N LEU A 16 -16.76 -12.07 1.43
CA LEU A 16 -16.83 -11.70 2.84
C LEU A 16 -18.16 -11.05 3.25
N ASN A 17 -19.04 -10.74 2.29
CA ASN A 17 -20.35 -10.13 2.52
C ASN A 17 -20.28 -8.83 3.37
N LEU A 18 -19.31 -7.98 3.04
CA LEU A 18 -19.11 -6.70 3.73
C LEU A 18 -20.20 -5.69 3.36
N THR A 19 -20.44 -4.74 4.27
CA THR A 19 -21.40 -3.66 4.02
C THR A 19 -20.91 -2.73 2.90
N VAL A 20 -21.85 -2.03 2.27
CA VAL A 20 -21.55 -1.10 1.17
C VAL A 20 -20.59 0.01 1.59
N GLU A 21 -20.69 0.50 2.83
CA GLU A 21 -19.85 1.56 3.37
C GLU A 21 -18.40 1.11 3.54
N VAL A 22 -18.18 -0.14 4.00
CA VAL A 22 -16.83 -0.71 4.13
C VAL A 22 -16.21 -0.90 2.76
N ARG A 23 -16.97 -1.45 1.80
CA ARG A 23 -16.53 -1.65 0.41
C ARG A 23 -16.17 -0.33 -0.29
N ASP A 24 -16.99 0.69 -0.09
CA ASP A 24 -16.76 2.04 -0.60
C ASP A 24 -15.51 2.69 0.01
N GLY A 25 -15.31 2.53 1.33
CA GLY A 25 -14.08 2.93 2.01
C GLY A 25 -12.85 2.22 1.45
N MET A 26 -12.91 0.89 1.27
CA MET A 26 -11.83 0.09 0.68
C MET A 26 -11.49 0.53 -0.74
N LEU A 27 -12.48 0.87 -1.56
CA LEU A 27 -12.20 1.33 -2.92
C LEU A 27 -11.57 2.73 -2.93
N ASN A 28 -12.02 3.62 -2.05
CA ASN A 28 -11.69 5.04 -2.11
C ASN A 28 -10.61 5.49 -1.12
N HIS A 29 -10.04 4.61 -0.28
CA HIS A 29 -8.98 4.99 0.67
C HIS A 29 -7.65 5.39 0.00
N SER A 30 -7.48 5.16 -1.30
CA SER A 30 -6.28 5.52 -2.05
C SER A 30 -6.64 6.28 -3.33
N GLY A 31 -5.66 6.99 -3.91
CA GLY A 31 -5.85 7.81 -5.12
C GLY A 31 -6.81 8.99 -4.91
N ASP A 32 -7.48 9.39 -5.99
CA ASP A 32 -8.30 10.62 -6.04
C ASP A 32 -9.78 10.39 -5.66
N GLY A 33 -10.23 9.14 -5.53
CA GLY A 33 -11.62 8.82 -5.19
C GLY A 33 -12.00 9.32 -3.79
N ARG A 34 -13.26 9.69 -3.56
CA ARG A 34 -13.74 10.16 -2.25
C ARG A 34 -14.82 9.21 -1.75
N ALA A 35 -14.58 8.58 -0.60
CA ALA A 35 -15.58 7.72 0.04
C ALA A 35 -16.83 8.53 0.42
N SER A 36 -17.98 7.88 0.42
CA SER A 36 -19.29 8.47 0.69
C SER A 36 -19.46 8.84 2.18
N THR A 37 -18.82 8.07 3.08
CA THR A 37 -18.87 8.31 4.53
C THR A 37 -17.67 9.12 5.01
N LEU A 38 -17.83 9.87 6.11
CA LEU A 38 -16.72 10.61 6.72
C LEU A 38 -15.67 9.63 7.29
N GLU A 39 -16.10 8.50 7.83
CA GLU A 39 -15.24 7.42 8.31
C GLU A 39 -14.38 6.85 7.17
N GLY A 40 -14.96 6.62 5.98
CA GLY A 40 -14.23 6.16 4.81
C GLY A 40 -13.23 7.20 4.31
N GLN A 41 -13.58 8.49 4.37
CA GLN A 41 -12.67 9.58 4.01
C GLN A 41 -11.51 9.72 5.01
N LEU A 42 -11.77 9.48 6.30
CA LEU A 42 -10.77 9.54 7.38
C LEU A 42 -9.64 8.53 7.18
N ILE A 43 -9.91 7.37 6.57
CA ILE A 43 -8.90 6.33 6.33
C ILE A 43 -7.69 6.87 5.55
N LYS A 44 -7.89 7.80 4.59
CA LYS A 44 -6.78 8.43 3.86
C LYS A 44 -5.80 9.14 4.78
N PHE A 45 -6.31 9.80 5.81
CA PHE A 45 -5.49 10.55 6.76
C PHE A 45 -4.82 9.59 7.73
N ALA A 46 -5.56 8.60 8.25
CA ALA A 46 -5.00 7.57 9.12
C ALA A 46 -3.85 6.81 8.44
N ASP A 47 -4.05 6.36 7.20
CA ASP A 47 -3.05 5.65 6.40
C ASP A 47 -1.79 6.51 6.16
N ARG A 48 -1.97 7.77 5.74
CA ARG A 48 -0.84 8.70 5.53
C ARG A 48 -0.06 8.98 6.80
N ILE A 49 -0.74 9.20 7.93
CA ILE A 49 -0.11 9.47 9.22
C ILE A 49 0.70 8.26 9.67
N ALA A 50 0.11 7.06 9.59
CA ALA A 50 0.79 5.83 9.97
C ALA A 50 2.01 5.59 9.08
N TYR A 51 1.83 5.60 7.75
CA TYR A 51 2.86 5.26 6.79
C TYR A 51 4.07 6.18 6.88
N ILE A 52 3.87 7.51 6.82
CA ILE A 52 4.98 8.48 6.88
C ILE A 52 5.81 8.30 8.16
N ASN A 53 5.16 8.07 9.30
CA ASN A 53 5.87 7.97 10.58
C ASN A 53 6.59 6.63 10.74
N HIS A 54 5.99 5.52 10.30
CA HIS A 54 6.66 4.23 10.30
C HIS A 54 7.85 4.20 9.34
N ASP A 55 7.69 4.76 8.14
CA ASP A 55 8.78 4.82 7.15
C ASP A 55 9.97 5.64 7.63
N ILE A 56 9.73 6.74 8.35
CA ILE A 56 10.82 7.53 8.95
C ILE A 56 11.61 6.66 9.92
N ASP A 57 10.93 5.93 10.79
CA ASP A 57 11.58 5.08 11.78
C ASP A 57 12.31 3.91 11.12
N ASP A 58 11.72 3.29 10.09
CA ASP A 58 12.34 2.20 9.33
C ASP A 58 13.55 2.69 8.53
N ALA A 59 13.47 3.86 7.90
CA ALA A 59 14.59 4.48 7.20
C ALA A 59 15.74 4.82 8.14
N ILE A 60 15.44 5.31 9.34
CA ILE A 60 16.45 5.56 10.38
C ILE A 60 17.07 4.25 10.85
N ARG A 61 16.25 3.23 11.12
CA ARG A 61 16.71 1.92 11.58
C ARG A 61 17.58 1.21 10.53
N ALA A 62 17.25 1.37 9.25
CA ALA A 62 18.02 0.85 8.13
C ALA A 62 19.29 1.68 7.84
N GLY A 63 19.50 2.80 8.54
CA GLY A 63 20.63 3.70 8.32
C GLY A 63 20.56 4.49 7.01
N ILE A 64 19.39 4.54 6.37
CA ILE A 64 19.13 5.33 5.15
C ILE A 64 19.04 6.82 5.50
N LEU A 65 18.48 7.14 6.66
CA LEU A 65 18.37 8.49 7.20
C LEU A 65 18.89 8.56 8.63
N GLN A 66 19.23 9.76 9.07
CA GLN A 66 19.40 10.12 10.48
C GLN A 66 18.24 11.01 10.91
N ALA A 67 17.89 11.01 12.19
CA ALA A 67 16.82 11.85 12.71
C ALA A 67 17.04 13.36 12.42
N GLY A 68 18.30 13.79 12.33
CA GLY A 68 18.67 15.16 11.99
C GLY A 68 18.55 15.52 10.51
N ASP A 69 18.33 14.54 9.62
CA ASP A 69 18.15 14.78 8.18
C ASP A 69 16.74 15.27 7.85
N LEU A 70 15.78 15.10 8.77
CA LEU A 70 14.43 15.63 8.60
C LEU A 70 14.47 17.17 8.56
N PRO A 71 13.78 17.83 7.60
CA PRO A 71 13.78 19.28 7.51
C PRO A 71 13.22 19.92 8.79
N ARG A 72 14.02 20.78 9.42
CA ARG A 72 13.69 21.36 10.74
C ARG A 72 12.43 22.21 10.72
N GLU A 73 12.14 22.87 9.61
CA GLU A 73 10.92 23.63 9.41
C GLU A 73 9.66 22.74 9.50
N LEU A 74 9.77 21.47 9.12
CA LEU A 74 8.67 20.50 9.21
C LEU A 74 8.58 19.87 10.60
N THR A 75 9.72 19.52 11.21
CA THR A 75 9.71 18.95 12.57
C THR A 75 9.33 19.97 13.63
N ALA A 76 9.59 21.26 13.40
CA ALA A 76 9.10 22.33 14.27
C ALA A 76 7.56 22.44 14.29
N ILE A 77 6.89 22.07 13.19
CA ILE A 77 5.42 22.07 13.08
C ILE A 77 4.85 20.75 13.58
N LEU A 78 5.40 19.63 13.12
CA LEU A 78 4.82 18.30 13.33
C LEU A 78 5.32 17.65 14.63
N GLY A 79 6.58 17.87 14.99
CA GLY A 79 7.25 17.27 16.14
C GLY A 79 8.55 16.56 15.75
N ASP A 80 9.49 16.50 16.69
CA ASP A 80 10.80 15.87 16.48
C ASP A 80 10.78 14.35 16.71
N THR A 81 9.86 13.87 17.56
CA THR A 81 9.71 12.44 17.86
C THR A 81 8.54 11.81 17.13
N HIS A 82 8.60 10.49 16.91
CA HIS A 82 7.52 9.69 16.33
C HIS A 82 6.17 9.98 17.00
N SER A 83 6.12 9.89 18.33
CA SER A 83 4.89 10.10 19.10
C SER A 83 4.36 11.53 19.01
N GLN A 84 5.25 12.54 18.97
CA GLN A 84 4.83 13.92 18.79
C GLN A 84 4.22 14.12 17.40
N ARG A 85 4.87 13.65 16.33
CA ARG A 85 4.35 13.76 14.95
C ARG A 85 2.97 13.16 14.79
N ILE A 86 2.78 11.91 15.24
CA ILE A 86 1.47 11.26 15.20
C ILE A 86 0.44 12.08 15.99
N SER A 87 0.78 12.47 17.21
CA SER A 87 -0.15 13.21 18.08
C SER A 87 -0.57 14.55 17.47
N THR A 88 0.39 15.29 16.91
CA THR A 88 0.13 16.57 16.23
C THR A 88 -0.75 16.39 15.01
N MET A 89 -0.44 15.43 14.13
CA MET A 89 -1.22 15.18 12.91
C MET A 89 -2.65 14.72 13.23
N VAL A 90 -2.81 13.81 14.20
CA VAL A 90 -4.13 13.33 14.65
C VAL A 90 -4.94 14.47 15.25
N ASN A 91 -4.36 15.29 16.11
CA ASN A 91 -5.04 16.46 16.68
C ASN A 91 -5.43 17.47 15.62
N ALA A 92 -4.60 17.68 14.58
CA ALA A 92 -4.92 18.55 13.46
C ALA A 92 -6.09 18.03 12.63
N VAL A 93 -6.25 16.71 12.49
CA VAL A 93 -7.42 16.11 11.82
C VAL A 93 -8.68 16.26 12.67
N ILE A 94 -8.59 15.98 13.98
CA ILE A 94 -9.72 16.14 14.91
C ILE A 94 -10.19 17.60 14.97
N ALA A 95 -9.25 18.54 15.05
CA ALA A 95 -9.54 19.98 15.10
C ALA A 95 -10.18 20.49 13.81
N TYR A 96 -9.87 19.91 12.64
CA TYR A 96 -10.56 20.24 11.40
C TYR A 96 -11.98 19.66 11.38
N GLY A 97 -12.13 18.43 11.88
CA GLY A 97 -13.39 17.68 11.91
C GLY A 97 -14.55 18.37 12.65
N THR A 98 -14.26 19.35 13.51
CA THR A 98 -15.31 20.12 14.21
C THR A 98 -16.17 20.96 13.27
N ASP A 99 -15.73 21.17 12.02
CA ASP A 99 -16.45 21.94 11.00
C ASP A 99 -17.38 21.08 10.12
N GLY A 100 -17.52 19.78 10.41
CA GLY A 100 -18.43 18.88 9.69
C GLY A 100 -17.89 18.32 8.37
N ASP A 101 -16.60 18.50 8.09
CA ASP A 101 -15.86 17.89 6.97
C ASP A 101 -14.58 17.21 7.49
N ILE A 102 -13.95 16.38 6.67
CA ILE A 102 -12.68 15.72 7.02
C ILE A 102 -11.52 16.41 6.32
N GLY A 103 -10.52 16.79 7.10
CA GLY A 103 -9.32 17.46 6.63
C GLY A 103 -8.26 17.49 7.72
N MET A 104 -7.23 18.30 7.50
CA MET A 104 -6.18 18.56 8.48
C MET A 104 -5.94 20.06 8.50
N THR A 105 -5.87 20.66 9.69
CA THR A 105 -5.69 22.11 9.82
C THR A 105 -4.34 22.59 9.29
N GLU A 106 -4.28 23.79 8.73
CA GLU A 106 -3.00 24.44 8.43
C GLU A 106 -2.32 24.98 9.70
N PRO A 107 -0.97 24.98 9.77
CA PRO A 107 -0.01 24.60 8.72
C PRO A 107 0.32 23.10 8.66
N HIS A 108 -0.40 22.25 9.38
CA HIS A 108 -0.06 20.83 9.54
C HIS A 108 -0.26 20.03 8.25
N TRP A 109 -1.26 20.38 7.43
CA TRP A 109 -1.49 19.73 6.14
C TRP A 109 -0.33 19.97 5.18
N GLU A 110 0.05 21.24 4.98
CA GLU A 110 1.21 21.61 4.16
C GLU A 110 2.49 20.91 4.66
N ALA A 111 2.74 20.93 5.97
CA ALA A 111 3.91 20.28 6.55
C ALA A 111 3.91 18.76 6.35
N THR A 112 2.76 18.10 6.49
CA THR A 112 2.62 16.65 6.28
C THR A 112 2.88 16.28 4.82
N MET A 113 2.37 17.06 3.86
CA MET A 113 2.61 16.81 2.44
C MET A 113 4.06 17.08 2.04
N ALA A 114 4.69 18.12 2.60
CA ALA A 114 6.11 18.39 2.40
C ALA A 114 6.99 17.27 2.98
N LEU A 115 6.65 16.75 4.18
CA LEU A 115 7.37 15.65 4.80
C LEU A 115 7.25 14.37 3.97
N ARG A 116 6.04 14.07 3.46
CA ARG A 116 5.81 12.95 2.55
C ARG A 116 6.66 13.06 1.29
N LYS A 117 6.74 14.25 0.69
CA LYS A 117 7.56 14.51 -0.49
C LYS A 117 9.05 14.29 -0.19
N PHE A 118 9.53 14.81 0.93
CA PHE A 118 10.91 14.60 1.38
C PHE A 118 11.23 13.10 1.51
N MET A 119 10.34 12.33 2.15
CA MET A 119 10.52 10.88 2.29
C MET A 119 10.59 10.19 0.93
N PHE A 120 9.69 10.54 0.01
CA PHE A 120 9.68 9.99 -1.35
C PHE A 120 11.00 10.24 -2.09
N GLU A 121 11.54 11.46 -2.02
CA GLU A 121 12.78 11.83 -2.70
C GLU A 121 14.02 11.17 -2.08
N ASN A 122 14.08 11.02 -0.76
CA ASN A 122 15.30 10.63 -0.07
C ASN A 122 15.36 9.15 0.33
N VAL A 123 14.21 8.49 0.52
CA VAL A 123 14.15 7.08 0.93
C VAL A 123 13.76 6.20 -0.25
N TYR A 124 12.70 6.56 -0.97
CA TYR A 124 12.14 5.71 -2.02
C TYR A 124 12.96 5.77 -3.32
N PHE A 125 13.38 6.95 -3.74
CA PHE A 125 14.13 7.07 -5.00
C PHE A 125 15.63 6.75 -4.91
N ASN A 126 16.23 6.93 -3.75
CA ASN A 126 17.68 6.85 -3.55
C ASN A 126 18.15 5.58 -2.82
N SER A 127 17.24 4.70 -2.40
CA SER A 127 17.64 3.47 -1.74
C SER A 127 18.17 2.42 -2.72
N ALA A 128 19.08 1.58 -2.23
CA ALA A 128 19.56 0.38 -2.92
C ALA A 128 18.44 -0.61 -3.31
N ALA A 129 17.20 -0.40 -2.83
CA ALA A 129 16.02 -1.18 -3.17
C ALA A 129 15.71 -1.21 -4.68
N LYS A 130 16.11 -0.17 -5.43
CA LYS A 130 15.90 -0.12 -6.90
C LYS A 130 16.48 -1.30 -7.67
N SER A 131 17.56 -1.93 -7.21
CA SER A 131 18.13 -3.10 -7.90
C SER A 131 17.38 -4.40 -7.59
N GLU A 132 16.67 -4.47 -6.48
CA GLU A 132 15.82 -5.61 -6.13
C GLU A 132 14.44 -5.48 -6.80
N ASP A 133 13.93 -4.25 -6.97
CA ASP A 133 12.65 -3.99 -7.65
C ASP A 133 12.59 -4.61 -9.05
N SER A 134 13.68 -4.53 -9.83
CA SER A 134 13.72 -5.14 -11.17
C SER A 134 13.65 -6.67 -11.10
N LYS A 135 14.33 -7.29 -10.14
CA LYS A 135 14.30 -8.76 -9.97
C LYS A 135 12.92 -9.24 -9.56
N VAL A 136 12.23 -8.49 -8.69
CA VAL A 136 10.86 -8.81 -8.28
C VAL A 136 9.91 -8.68 -9.47
N ALA A 137 10.03 -7.61 -10.27
CA ALA A 137 9.23 -7.45 -11.48
C ALA A 137 9.45 -8.63 -12.45
N ASP A 138 10.71 -8.98 -12.73
CA ASP A 138 11.07 -10.11 -13.59
C ASP A 138 10.49 -11.43 -13.04
N MET A 139 10.63 -11.68 -11.73
CA MET A 139 10.10 -12.86 -11.07
C MET A 139 8.59 -13.01 -11.27
N ILE A 140 7.84 -11.93 -11.01
CA ILE A 140 6.38 -11.90 -11.15
C ILE A 140 5.96 -12.09 -12.61
N GLU A 141 6.68 -11.49 -13.56
CA GLU A 141 6.45 -11.66 -15.00
C GLU A 141 6.61 -13.13 -15.42
N HIS A 142 7.67 -13.81 -14.98
CA HIS A 142 7.89 -15.22 -15.28
C HIS A 142 6.78 -16.12 -14.70
N ILE A 143 6.37 -15.88 -13.45
CA ILE A 143 5.25 -16.61 -12.83
C ILE A 143 3.98 -16.40 -13.66
N TYR A 144 3.69 -15.16 -14.05
CA TYR A 144 2.53 -14.82 -14.87
C TYR A 144 2.56 -15.55 -16.22
N GLU A 145 3.66 -15.47 -16.96
CA GLU A 145 3.82 -16.14 -18.25
C GLU A 145 3.69 -17.67 -18.16
N TYR A 146 4.20 -18.26 -17.09
CA TYR A 146 4.11 -19.70 -16.87
C TYR A 146 2.65 -20.16 -16.80
N PHE A 147 1.83 -19.49 -16.01
CA PHE A 147 0.40 -19.82 -15.91
C PHE A 147 -0.39 -19.41 -17.15
N LEU A 148 0.05 -18.38 -17.88
CA LEU A 148 -0.56 -18.03 -19.16
C LEU A 148 -0.36 -19.13 -20.21
N LYS A 149 0.82 -19.75 -20.24
CA LYS A 149 1.16 -20.88 -21.12
C LYS A 149 0.51 -22.19 -20.66
N GLN A 150 0.27 -22.35 -19.36
CA GLN A 150 -0.27 -23.57 -18.74
C GLN A 150 -1.39 -23.25 -17.73
N PRO A 151 -2.58 -22.77 -18.19
CA PRO A 151 -3.67 -22.37 -17.30
C PRO A 151 -4.20 -23.50 -16.43
N GLU A 152 -4.05 -24.75 -16.87
CA GLU A 152 -4.44 -25.95 -16.14
C GLU A 152 -3.67 -26.15 -14.84
N LYS A 153 -2.49 -25.53 -14.70
CA LYS A 153 -1.65 -25.59 -13.50
C LYS A 153 -1.99 -24.55 -12.44
N LEU A 154 -2.86 -23.58 -12.74
CA LEU A 154 -3.37 -22.68 -11.72
C LEU A 154 -4.10 -23.46 -10.62
N PRO A 155 -4.04 -23.00 -9.36
CA PRO A 155 -4.80 -23.64 -8.29
C PRO A 155 -6.30 -23.70 -8.64
N PRO A 156 -7.00 -24.78 -8.27
CA PRO A 156 -8.38 -25.02 -8.69
C PRO A 156 -9.34 -23.86 -8.44
N GLU A 157 -9.19 -23.16 -7.31
CA GLU A 157 -10.00 -22.02 -6.89
C GLU A 157 -9.88 -20.81 -7.83
N TYR A 158 -8.68 -20.53 -8.35
CA TYR A 158 -8.47 -19.47 -9.34
C TYR A 158 -8.82 -19.94 -10.75
N ARG A 159 -8.51 -21.20 -11.07
CA ARG A 159 -8.84 -21.81 -12.36
C ARG A 159 -10.35 -21.86 -12.61
N ALA A 160 -11.16 -22.05 -11.57
CA ALA A 160 -12.61 -22.02 -11.65
C ALA A 160 -13.18 -20.67 -12.11
N ASN A 161 -12.42 -19.58 -11.98
CA ASN A 161 -12.85 -18.24 -12.38
C ASN A 161 -12.51 -17.90 -13.85
N ILE A 162 -11.77 -18.76 -14.56
CA ILE A 162 -11.31 -18.47 -15.94
C ILE A 162 -12.47 -18.26 -16.90
N ASP A 163 -13.52 -19.08 -16.83
CA ASP A 163 -14.67 -18.96 -17.74
C ASP A 163 -15.43 -17.63 -17.52
N ALA A 164 -15.44 -17.12 -16.28
CA ALA A 164 -16.17 -15.92 -15.93
C ALA A 164 -15.35 -14.63 -16.09
N ASP A 165 -14.06 -14.65 -15.79
CA ASP A 165 -13.20 -13.46 -15.71
C ASP A 165 -12.07 -13.42 -16.75
N GLY A 166 -11.82 -14.53 -17.45
CA GLY A 166 -10.66 -14.71 -18.31
C GLY A 166 -9.44 -15.24 -17.56
N VAL A 167 -8.50 -15.77 -18.34
CA VAL A 167 -7.28 -16.41 -17.81
C VAL A 167 -6.35 -15.38 -17.18
N GLU A 168 -6.17 -14.23 -17.83
CA GLU A 168 -5.26 -13.17 -17.39
C GLU A 168 -5.68 -12.60 -16.03
N ARG A 169 -6.98 -12.41 -15.81
CA ARG A 169 -7.51 -11.94 -14.52
C ARG A 169 -7.31 -12.99 -13.44
N SER A 170 -7.58 -14.26 -13.74
CA SER A 170 -7.44 -15.35 -12.78
C SER A 170 -5.99 -15.55 -12.33
N ILE A 171 -5.03 -15.37 -13.25
CA ILE A 171 -3.59 -15.35 -12.92
C ILE A 171 -3.25 -14.15 -12.04
N CYS A 172 -3.74 -12.95 -12.39
CA CYS A 172 -3.54 -11.75 -11.57
C CYS A 172 -4.06 -11.95 -10.14
N ASP A 173 -5.24 -12.57 -9.98
CA ASP A 173 -5.83 -12.85 -8.67
C ASP A 173 -4.95 -13.79 -7.85
N TYR A 174 -4.43 -14.85 -8.47
CA TYR A 174 -3.53 -15.79 -7.79
C TYR A 174 -2.23 -15.11 -7.35
N ILE A 175 -1.58 -14.40 -8.26
CA ILE A 175 -0.30 -13.71 -7.99
C ILE A 175 -0.48 -12.64 -6.91
N ALA A 176 -1.54 -11.82 -6.99
CA ALA A 176 -1.78 -10.74 -6.04
C ALA A 176 -2.08 -11.23 -4.61
N CYS A 177 -2.51 -12.48 -4.45
CA CYS A 177 -2.77 -13.11 -3.14
C CYS A 177 -1.52 -13.82 -2.56
N MET A 178 -0.40 -13.85 -3.27
CA MET A 178 0.83 -14.48 -2.76
C MET A 178 1.50 -13.62 -1.70
N THR A 179 2.06 -14.27 -0.68
CA THR A 179 3.08 -13.64 0.16
C THR A 179 4.42 -13.65 -0.57
N ASP A 180 5.31 -12.69 -0.28
CA ASP A 180 6.65 -12.61 -0.89
C ASP A 180 7.41 -13.95 -0.78
N ARG A 181 7.38 -14.57 0.41
CA ARG A 181 8.02 -15.86 0.66
C ARG A 181 7.44 -16.97 -0.21
N TYR A 182 6.13 -16.97 -0.42
CA TYR A 182 5.48 -17.96 -1.28
C TYR A 182 5.85 -17.73 -2.75
N ALA A 183 5.81 -16.48 -3.23
CA ALA A 183 6.17 -16.14 -4.59
C ALA A 183 7.62 -16.54 -4.92
N LEU A 184 8.57 -16.28 -3.99
CA LEU A 184 9.96 -16.71 -4.11
C LEU A 184 10.09 -18.23 -4.19
N ALA A 185 9.46 -18.96 -3.26
CA ALA A 185 9.50 -20.41 -3.23
C ALA A 185 8.88 -21.05 -4.49
N LEU A 186 7.78 -20.48 -4.98
CA LEU A 186 7.14 -20.92 -6.22
C LEU A 186 8.05 -20.65 -7.43
N PHE A 187 8.68 -19.47 -7.50
CA PHE A 187 9.62 -19.16 -8.58
C PHE A 187 10.81 -20.13 -8.58
N GLU A 188 11.39 -20.41 -7.41
CA GLU A 188 12.46 -21.40 -7.26
C GLU A 188 12.00 -22.79 -7.74
N GLU A 189 10.81 -23.24 -7.33
CA GLU A 189 10.27 -24.54 -7.75
C GLU A 189 10.07 -24.64 -9.27
N LEU A 190 9.56 -23.58 -9.89
CA LEU A 190 9.17 -23.57 -11.30
C LEU A 190 10.35 -23.41 -12.26
N PHE A 191 11.35 -22.61 -11.89
CA PHE A 191 12.39 -22.17 -12.83
C PHE A 191 13.81 -22.56 -12.43
N VAL A 192 14.06 -23.01 -11.19
CA VAL A 192 15.39 -23.43 -10.74
C VAL A 192 15.50 -24.95 -10.75
N PRO A 193 16.39 -25.56 -11.57
CA PRO A 193 16.56 -27.01 -11.59
C PRO A 193 17.01 -27.55 -10.25
N LYS A 194 16.37 -28.63 -9.78
CA LYS A 194 16.84 -29.39 -8.63
C LYS A 194 18.02 -30.25 -9.07
N THR A 195 19.16 -30.10 -8.38
CA THR A 195 20.35 -30.94 -8.56
C THR A 195 20.20 -32.27 -7.84
#